data_AF-A0A523XVY6-F1
#
_entry.id   AF-A0A523XVY6-F1
#
_cell.length_a   1.000
_cell.length_b   1.000
_cell.length_c   1.000
_cell.angle_alpha   90.00
_cell.angle_beta   90.00
_cell.angle_gamma   90.00
#
_symmetry.space_group_name_H-M   'P 1'
#
loop_
_entity.id
_entity.type
_entity.pdbx_description
1 polymer ?
#
loop_
_entity_poly.entity_id
_entity_poly.type
_entity_poly.pdbx_seq_one_letter_code
_entity_poly.pdbx_strand_id
1 'polypeptide(L)'
;MVSVGRHENITLLSYSEVEEISGYVGNFDVRVRKKARYVVDDLCTGCGTCVEKCPWKKIPSEFELGLGMRPAIYFPFAQAVPRIPVIDTENCVYFLKGTCKACEKFCLTGAIDFEQQDEVLDLEVGTIILATGFKDFKPDRAPEYGYPGIDNVLTGPEFERLVSTSGPTSGEVRLVDGSKPQSVAVVHCVGSRSEEYHEYCSRVCCMYSLKLAHLIRDTIDAEVYEFYRDMRTFGKGYEAFYERI
;
A
#
# COMPACT_ATOMS: atom_id res chain seq x y z
N MET A 1 -12.14 -7.91 -4.20
CA MET A 1 -11.59 -8.65 -3.03
C MET A 1 -12.67 -9.33 -2.19
N VAL A 2 -13.78 -8.67 -1.85
CA VAL A 2 -14.86 -9.30 -1.05
C VAL A 2 -15.38 -10.61 -1.67
N SER A 3 -15.56 -10.65 -2.99
CA SER A 3 -15.96 -11.87 -3.71
C SER A 3 -14.94 -13.01 -3.56
N VAL A 4 -13.65 -12.70 -3.73
CA VAL A 4 -12.55 -13.67 -3.61
C VAL A 4 -12.51 -14.27 -2.21
N GLY A 5 -12.63 -13.45 -1.16
CA GLY A 5 -12.59 -13.93 0.22
C GLY A 5 -13.79 -14.77 0.67
N ARG A 6 -14.81 -14.95 -0.19
CA ARG A 6 -16.02 -15.76 0.08
C ARG A 6 -16.27 -16.84 -0.97
N HIS A 7 -15.36 -17.03 -1.91
CA HIS A 7 -15.58 -17.93 -3.04
C HIS A 7 -15.24 -19.37 -2.65
N GLU A 8 -16.18 -20.29 -2.88
CA GLU A 8 -16.07 -21.70 -2.44
C GLU A 8 -14.86 -22.42 -3.04
N ASN A 9 -14.49 -22.10 -4.28
CA ASN A 9 -13.34 -22.68 -4.98
C ASN A 9 -12.04 -21.87 -4.86
N ILE A 10 -11.97 -20.88 -3.96
CA ILE A 10 -10.76 -20.07 -3.76
C ILE A 10 -10.37 -20.05 -2.28
N THR A 11 -9.22 -20.64 -1.98
CA THR A 11 -8.58 -20.49 -0.67
C THR A 11 -7.71 -19.24 -0.66
N LEU A 12 -8.10 -18.23 0.11
CA LEU A 12 -7.33 -16.98 0.25
C LEU A 12 -6.30 -17.08 1.38
N LEU A 13 -5.04 -17.37 1.02
CA LEU A 13 -3.91 -17.35 1.95
C LEU A 13 -3.29 -15.95 2.01
N SER A 14 -3.87 -15.10 2.87
CA SER A 14 -3.38 -13.74 3.09
C SER A 14 -2.30 -13.67 4.17
N TYR A 15 -1.36 -12.73 4.05
CA TYR A 15 -0.16 -12.67 4.92
C TYR A 15 0.62 -13.99 4.87
N SER A 16 0.80 -14.49 3.64
CA SER A 16 1.48 -15.76 3.35
C SER A 16 2.39 -15.56 2.14
N GLU A 17 3.49 -16.30 2.08
CA GLU A 17 4.48 -16.22 1.01
C GLU A 17 4.85 -17.63 0.51
N VAL A 18 5.01 -17.77 -0.80
CA VAL A 18 5.53 -19.01 -1.40
C VAL A 18 7.03 -19.07 -1.11
N GLU A 19 7.49 -20.14 -0.48
CA GLU A 19 8.90 -20.35 -0.14
C GLU A 19 9.62 -21.20 -1.16
N GLU A 20 8.96 -22.26 -1.62
CA GLU A 20 9.55 -23.28 -2.47
C GLU A 20 8.51 -23.78 -3.48
N ILE A 21 8.96 -23.98 -4.72
CA ILE A 21 8.18 -24.60 -5.79
C ILE A 21 9.06 -25.69 -6.40
N SER A 22 8.54 -26.92 -6.44
CA SER A 22 9.20 -28.05 -7.10
C SER A 22 8.20 -28.81 -7.97
N GLY A 23 8.68 -29.77 -8.76
CA GLY A 23 7.85 -30.53 -9.71
C GLY A 23 7.82 -29.93 -11.12
N TYR A 24 6.72 -30.15 -11.84
CA TYR A 24 6.57 -29.77 -13.25
C TYR A 24 5.12 -29.45 -13.60
N VAL A 25 4.87 -28.98 -14.82
CA VAL A 25 3.52 -28.59 -15.28
C VAL A 25 2.51 -29.73 -15.06
N GLY A 26 1.42 -29.42 -14.35
CA GLY A 26 0.38 -30.38 -13.96
C GLY A 26 0.62 -31.07 -12.61
N ASN A 27 1.83 -31.01 -12.06
CA ASN A 27 2.23 -31.69 -10.81
C ASN A 27 3.29 -30.84 -10.08
N PHE A 28 2.89 -29.69 -9.53
CA PHE A 28 3.75 -28.87 -8.68
C PHE A 28 3.47 -29.14 -7.21
N ASP A 29 4.55 -29.27 -6.44
CA ASP A 29 4.54 -29.24 -4.99
C ASP A 29 5.00 -27.85 -4.54
N VAL A 30 4.12 -27.12 -3.87
CA VAL A 30 4.34 -25.73 -3.48
C VAL A 30 4.28 -25.59 -1.98
N ARG A 31 5.38 -25.11 -1.38
CA ARG A 31 5.44 -24.79 0.04
C ARG A 31 5.10 -23.31 0.27
N VAL A 32 4.09 -23.06 1.10
CA VAL A 32 3.63 -21.72 1.45
C VAL A 32 3.80 -21.51 2.96
N ARG A 33 4.51 -20.47 3.35
CA ARG A 33 4.57 -20.00 4.73
C ARG A 33 3.41 -19.05 4.99
N LYS A 34 2.46 -19.46 5.83
CA LYS A 34 1.45 -18.58 6.42
C LYS A 34 2.04 -17.92 7.67
N LYS A 35 2.30 -16.61 7.60
CA LYS A 35 2.96 -15.87 8.69
C LYS A 35 2.02 -15.70 9.87
N ALA A 36 2.55 -15.77 11.09
CA ALA A 36 1.80 -15.51 12.31
C ALA A 36 1.31 -14.05 12.33
N ARG A 37 -0.01 -13.85 12.44
CA ARG A 37 -0.60 -12.52 12.64
C ARG A 37 -0.57 -12.10 14.11
N TYR A 38 -0.36 -13.06 14.98
CA TYR A 38 -0.61 -13.03 16.43
C TYR A 38 -2.08 -12.74 16.77
N VAL A 39 -2.95 -13.10 15.84
CA VAL A 39 -4.41 -12.96 15.90
C VAL A 39 -5.00 -14.20 15.27
N VAL A 40 -5.81 -14.95 16.02
CA VAL A 40 -6.49 -16.15 15.56
C VAL A 40 -7.63 -15.76 14.63
N ASP A 41 -7.51 -16.17 13.36
CA ASP A 41 -8.41 -15.76 12.28
C ASP A 41 -9.88 -16.06 12.61
N ASP A 42 -10.18 -17.26 13.10
CA ASP A 42 -11.55 -17.74 13.36
C ASP A 42 -12.24 -17.04 14.55
N LEU A 43 -11.46 -16.51 15.49
CA LEU A 43 -11.99 -15.80 16.66
C LEU A 43 -12.08 -14.29 16.42
N CYS A 44 -11.43 -13.77 15.38
CA CYS A 44 -11.36 -12.35 15.11
C CYS A 44 -12.62 -11.86 14.39
N THR A 45 -13.30 -10.87 14.97
CA THR A 45 -14.47 -10.22 14.34
C THR A 45 -14.10 -9.01 13.49
N GLY A 46 -12.83 -8.58 13.50
CA GLY A 46 -12.38 -7.39 12.77
C GLY A 46 -12.90 -6.05 13.32
N CYS A 47 -13.35 -6.00 14.59
CA CYS A 47 -13.94 -4.81 15.20
C CYS A 47 -12.95 -3.63 15.38
N GLY A 48 -11.65 -3.91 15.51
CA GLY A 48 -10.61 -2.89 15.61
C GLY A 48 -10.36 -2.28 17.00
N THR A 49 -11.07 -2.71 18.04
CA THR A 49 -10.84 -2.19 19.41
C THR A 49 -9.39 -2.34 19.87
N CYS A 50 -8.73 -3.45 19.52
CA CYS A 50 -7.32 -3.69 19.83
C CYS A 50 -6.37 -2.66 19.17
N VAL A 51 -6.70 -2.23 17.94
CA VAL A 51 -5.98 -1.20 17.17
C VAL A 51 -6.14 0.17 17.85
N GLU A 52 -7.37 0.54 18.20
CA GLU A 52 -7.65 1.81 18.87
C GLU A 52 -6.97 1.94 20.25
N LYS A 53 -6.93 0.84 21.00
CA LYS A 53 -6.39 0.79 22.36
C LYS A 53 -4.88 0.52 22.42
N CYS A 54 -4.22 0.26 21.29
CA CYS A 54 -2.78 0.09 21.26
C CYS A 54 -2.09 1.41 21.68
N PRO A 55 -1.23 1.42 22.73
CA PRO A 55 -0.56 2.65 23.16
C PRO A 55 0.59 3.04 22.22
N TRP A 56 1.11 2.11 21.42
CA TRP A 56 2.24 2.33 20.54
C TRP A 56 1.75 2.69 19.13
N LYS A 57 1.53 4.00 18.89
CA LYS A 57 0.83 4.54 17.70
C LYS A 57 1.71 5.29 16.70
N LYS A 58 3.01 5.41 16.94
CA LYS A 58 3.93 6.25 16.17
C LYS A 58 4.85 5.42 15.27
N ILE A 59 4.29 4.48 14.52
CA ILE A 59 5.03 3.68 13.54
C ILE A 59 4.66 4.20 12.15
N PRO A 60 5.62 4.59 11.29
CA PRO A 60 5.32 4.99 9.92
C PRO A 60 4.57 3.89 9.18
N SER A 61 3.44 4.23 8.55
CA SER A 61 2.61 3.28 7.81
C SER A 61 3.16 3.05 6.40
N GLU A 62 3.43 1.80 6.06
CA GLU A 62 3.92 1.37 4.75
C GLU A 62 2.88 1.62 3.66
N PHE A 63 1.59 1.41 3.98
CA PHE A 63 0.49 1.68 3.05
C PHE A 63 0.32 3.18 2.76
N GLU A 64 0.66 4.03 3.75
CA GLU A 64 0.66 5.49 3.60
C GLU A 64 2.02 6.03 3.15
N LEU A 65 2.96 5.17 2.75
CA LEU A 65 4.30 5.55 2.30
C LEU A 65 5.08 6.40 3.33
N GLY A 66 4.83 6.16 4.63
CA GLY A 66 5.46 6.90 5.73
C GLY A 66 4.85 8.28 6.03
N LEU A 67 3.89 8.75 5.23
CA LEU A 67 3.19 10.01 5.45
C LEU A 67 2.21 9.95 6.63
N GLY A 68 1.71 8.75 6.93
CA GLY A 68 0.82 8.46 8.05
C GLY A 68 1.49 7.62 9.13
N MET A 69 0.93 7.65 10.32
CA MET A 69 1.34 6.80 11.45
C MET A 69 0.28 5.72 11.70
N ARG A 70 0.73 4.53 12.08
CA ARG A 70 -0.09 3.40 12.50
C ARG A 70 0.33 2.87 13.87
N PRO A 71 -0.58 2.15 14.57
CA PRO A 71 -0.21 1.36 15.73
C PRO A 71 0.52 0.06 15.41
N ALA A 72 1.09 -0.57 16.45
CA ALA A 72 1.78 -1.86 16.33
C ALA A 72 0.84 -3.00 15.95
N ILE A 73 -0.40 -3.00 16.45
CA ILE A 73 -1.46 -3.87 15.93
C ILE A 73 -2.36 -3.05 15.01
N TYR A 74 -2.49 -3.46 13.75
CA TYR A 74 -3.07 -2.61 12.72
C TYR A 74 -3.79 -3.40 11.63
N PHE A 75 -4.68 -2.71 10.89
CA PHE A 75 -5.12 -3.13 9.57
C PHE A 75 -4.31 -2.35 8.53
N PRO A 76 -3.90 -2.96 7.40
CA PRO A 76 -3.18 -2.22 6.35
C PRO A 76 -3.96 -1.00 5.84
N PHE A 77 -5.28 -1.13 5.70
CA PHE A 77 -6.20 -0.04 5.34
C PHE A 77 -7.63 -0.35 5.80
N ALA A 78 -8.52 0.64 5.77
CA ALA A 78 -9.86 0.56 6.36
C ALA A 78 -10.77 -0.53 5.75
N GLN A 79 -10.58 -0.88 4.47
CA GLN A 79 -11.36 -1.89 3.73
C GLN A 79 -10.57 -3.18 3.47
N ALA A 80 -9.52 -3.45 4.26
CA ALA A 80 -8.68 -4.63 4.10
C ALA A 80 -9.50 -5.94 4.13
N VAL A 81 -9.12 -6.89 3.28
CA VAL A 81 -9.73 -8.23 3.17
C VAL A 81 -8.62 -9.29 3.24
N PRO A 82 -8.69 -10.26 4.17
CA PRO A 82 -9.66 -10.34 5.28
C PRO A 82 -9.48 -9.18 6.26
N ARG A 83 -10.56 -8.80 6.96
CA ARG A 83 -10.54 -7.72 7.95
C ARG A 83 -9.99 -8.23 9.28
N ILE A 84 -8.75 -8.69 9.29
CA ILE A 84 -8.05 -9.25 10.45
C ILE A 84 -6.76 -8.42 10.65
N PRO A 85 -6.53 -7.86 11.86
CA PRO A 85 -5.34 -7.06 12.09
C PRO A 85 -4.10 -7.96 12.23
N VAL A 86 -2.92 -7.35 12.10
CA VAL A 86 -1.63 -8.01 12.29
C VAL A 86 -0.88 -7.27 13.38
N ILE A 87 -0.14 -8.00 14.23
CA ILE A 87 0.82 -7.41 15.17
C ILE A 87 2.20 -7.34 14.50
N ASP A 88 2.70 -6.12 14.38
CA ASP A 88 4.08 -5.81 14.00
C ASP A 88 5.02 -6.13 15.16
N THR A 89 5.74 -7.25 15.06
CA THR A 89 6.65 -7.74 16.12
C THR A 89 7.88 -6.87 16.30
N GLU A 90 8.33 -6.18 15.25
CA GLU A 90 9.52 -5.32 15.30
C GLU A 90 9.28 -4.07 16.14
N ASN A 91 8.03 -3.60 16.19
CA ASN A 91 7.66 -2.38 16.92
C ASN A 91 6.79 -2.63 18.16
N CYS A 92 6.22 -3.82 18.32
CA CYS A 92 5.33 -4.12 19.43
C CYS A 92 6.09 -4.25 20.77
N VAL A 93 5.67 -3.47 21.77
CA VAL A 93 6.28 -3.47 23.11
C VAL A 93 6.21 -4.85 23.81
N TYR A 94 5.21 -5.68 23.50
CA TYR A 94 5.16 -7.05 24.01
C TYR A 94 6.36 -7.87 23.51
N PHE A 95 6.61 -7.88 22.20
CA PHE A 95 7.70 -8.65 21.61
C PHE A 95 9.08 -8.07 21.96
N LEU A 96 9.17 -6.75 22.13
CA LEU A 96 10.42 -6.09 22.49
C LEU A 96 10.79 -6.20 23.99
N LYS A 97 9.79 -6.19 24.89
CA LYS A 97 10.03 -6.04 26.35
C LYS A 97 9.20 -6.97 27.23
N GLY A 98 8.21 -7.68 26.68
CA GLY A 98 7.33 -8.60 27.42
C GLY A 98 6.25 -7.96 28.29
N THR A 99 6.10 -6.63 28.28
CA THR A 99 5.31 -5.93 29.30
C THR A 99 3.92 -5.46 28.87
N CYS A 100 3.69 -5.20 27.58
CA CYS A 100 2.42 -4.65 27.10
C CYS A 100 1.46 -5.76 26.65
N LYS A 101 0.24 -5.81 27.18
CA LYS A 101 -0.83 -6.74 26.75
C LYS A 101 -2.16 -6.02 26.50
N ALA A 102 -2.12 -4.76 26.07
CA ALA A 102 -3.32 -3.95 25.91
C ALA A 102 -4.30 -4.56 24.88
N CYS A 103 -3.80 -4.97 23.71
CA CYS A 103 -4.63 -5.57 22.66
C CYS A 103 -5.35 -6.84 23.13
N GLU A 104 -4.66 -7.73 23.87
CA GLU A 104 -5.21 -8.94 24.47
C GLU A 104 -6.31 -8.59 25.49
N LYS A 105 -6.03 -7.67 26.42
CA LYS A 105 -6.99 -7.24 27.47
C LYS A 105 -8.29 -6.66 26.93
N PHE A 106 -8.24 -5.95 25.79
CA PHE A 106 -9.42 -5.32 25.18
C PHE A 106 -10.09 -6.21 24.11
N CYS A 107 -9.53 -7.39 23.81
CA CYS A 107 -10.12 -8.31 22.84
C CYS A 107 -11.19 -9.19 23.51
N LEU A 108 -12.46 -8.88 23.26
CA LEU A 108 -13.59 -9.59 23.87
C LEU A 108 -13.69 -11.07 23.43
N THR A 109 -13.20 -11.39 22.23
CA THR A 109 -13.25 -12.76 21.69
C THR A 109 -12.03 -13.60 22.03
N GLY A 110 -11.02 -13.02 22.71
CA GLY A 110 -9.79 -13.74 23.03
C GLY A 110 -8.96 -14.11 21.80
N ALA A 111 -9.10 -13.37 20.69
CA ALA A 111 -8.42 -13.68 19.43
C ALA A 111 -6.93 -13.35 19.42
N ILE A 112 -6.38 -12.61 20.39
CA ILE A 112 -4.95 -12.28 20.42
C ILE A 112 -4.18 -13.47 20.97
N ASP A 113 -3.22 -13.96 20.18
CA ASP A 113 -2.32 -15.05 20.56
C ASP A 113 -0.88 -14.65 20.25
N PHE A 114 -0.12 -14.29 21.28
CA PHE A 114 1.29 -13.91 21.13
C PHE A 114 2.23 -15.08 20.91
N GLU A 115 1.78 -16.31 21.15
CA GLU A 115 2.57 -17.53 20.98
C GLU A 115 2.35 -18.16 19.60
N GLN A 116 1.40 -17.64 18.81
CA GLN A 116 1.16 -18.07 17.43
C GLN A 116 2.47 -18.13 16.63
N GLN A 117 2.69 -19.26 15.97
CA GLN A 117 3.84 -19.48 15.10
C GLN A 117 3.42 -19.45 13.63
N ASP A 118 4.40 -19.24 12.76
CA ASP A 118 4.22 -19.44 11.33
C ASP A 118 3.79 -20.89 11.06
N GLU A 119 2.88 -21.05 10.10
CA GLU A 119 2.43 -22.35 9.62
C GLU A 119 3.00 -22.59 8.22
N VAL A 120 3.50 -23.79 7.97
CA VAL A 120 3.99 -24.21 6.66
C VAL A 120 2.95 -25.14 6.04
N LEU A 121 2.45 -24.74 4.87
CA LEU A 121 1.44 -25.48 4.11
C LEU A 121 2.10 -26.05 2.85
N ASP A 122 1.99 -27.36 2.66
CA ASP A 122 2.37 -28.02 1.40
C ASP A 122 1.10 -28.18 0.53
N LEU A 123 1.14 -27.64 -0.68
CA LEU A 123 0.02 -27.58 -1.62
C LEU A 123 0.41 -28.24 -2.95
N GLU A 124 -0.41 -29.19 -3.40
CA GLU A 124 -0.30 -29.76 -4.74
C GLU A 124 -1.14 -28.96 -5.73
N VAL A 125 -0.51 -28.42 -6.78
CA VAL A 125 -1.21 -27.61 -7.80
C VAL A 125 -0.78 -27.98 -9.22
N GLY A 126 -1.72 -27.91 -10.16
CA GLY A 126 -1.42 -28.18 -11.57
C GLY A 126 -0.84 -26.98 -12.34
N THR A 127 -1.12 -25.75 -11.89
CA THR A 127 -0.77 -24.52 -12.61
C THR A 127 -0.51 -23.39 -11.64
N ILE A 128 0.46 -22.52 -11.98
CA ILE A 128 0.84 -21.34 -11.21
C ILE A 128 0.69 -20.11 -12.09
N ILE A 129 0.04 -19.07 -11.55
CA ILE A 129 -0.12 -17.77 -12.21
C ILE A 129 0.65 -16.74 -11.38
N LEU A 130 1.67 -16.13 -11.97
CA LEU A 130 2.43 -15.06 -11.32
C LEU A 130 1.75 -13.71 -11.53
N ALA A 131 1.30 -13.09 -10.44
CA ALA A 131 0.63 -11.79 -10.44
C ALA A 131 1.09 -10.90 -9.27
N THR A 132 2.39 -10.90 -8.95
CA THR A 132 2.99 -10.17 -7.82
C THR A 132 3.10 -8.66 -8.02
N GLY A 133 2.69 -8.15 -9.18
CA GLY A 133 2.60 -6.72 -9.45
C GLY A 133 3.94 -6.08 -9.81
N PHE A 134 4.17 -4.88 -9.30
CA PHE A 134 5.34 -4.05 -9.59
C PHE A 134 5.80 -3.30 -8.33
N LYS A 135 6.96 -2.65 -8.42
CA LYS A 135 7.45 -1.70 -7.41
C LYS A 135 7.67 -0.35 -8.08
N ASP A 136 7.43 0.73 -7.34
CA ASP A 136 7.68 2.07 -7.83
C ASP A 136 9.18 2.33 -8.01
N PHE A 137 9.51 3.25 -8.91
CA PHE A 137 10.85 3.80 -9.00
C PHE A 137 11.17 4.56 -7.71
N LYS A 138 12.38 4.36 -7.18
CA LYS A 138 12.83 5.10 -6.00
C LYS A 138 13.40 6.45 -6.44
N PRO A 139 12.73 7.58 -6.14
CA PRO A 139 13.11 8.91 -6.64
C PRO A 139 14.40 9.46 -6.03
N ASP A 140 14.88 8.93 -4.90
CA ASP A 140 16.20 9.25 -4.31
C ASP A 140 17.37 8.91 -5.25
N ARG A 141 17.13 8.04 -6.24
CA ARG A 141 18.08 7.74 -7.32
C ARG A 141 18.19 8.85 -8.38
N ALA A 142 17.28 9.82 -8.37
CA ALA A 142 17.25 10.97 -9.28
C ALA A 142 17.32 12.28 -8.46
N PRO A 143 18.48 12.55 -7.81
CA PRO A 143 18.63 13.66 -6.86
C PRO A 143 18.44 15.04 -7.48
N GLU A 144 18.54 15.17 -8.81
CA GLU A 144 18.27 16.40 -9.55
C GLU A 144 16.84 16.92 -9.38
N TYR A 145 15.90 16.05 -9.02
CA TYR A 145 14.52 16.44 -8.69
C TYR A 145 14.32 16.82 -7.23
N GLY A 146 15.37 16.74 -6.40
CA GLY A 146 15.36 17.22 -5.03
C GLY A 146 14.68 16.32 -4.01
N TYR A 147 14.21 15.11 -4.38
CA TYR A 147 13.67 14.15 -3.42
C TYR A 147 14.79 13.41 -2.67
N PRO A 148 14.72 13.20 -1.35
CA PRO A 148 13.72 13.71 -0.40
C PRO A 148 14.12 15.05 0.26
N GLY A 149 15.15 15.74 -0.26
CA GLY A 149 15.77 16.89 0.41
C GLY A 149 15.05 18.23 0.28
N ILE A 150 14.14 18.40 -0.69
CA ILE A 150 13.36 19.62 -0.90
C ILE A 150 11.92 19.40 -0.41
N ASP A 151 11.46 20.28 0.48
CA ASP A 151 10.09 20.29 0.98
C ASP A 151 9.06 20.35 -0.16
N ASN A 152 7.93 19.67 0.03
CA ASN A 152 6.82 19.59 -0.93
C ASN A 152 7.13 18.90 -2.27
N VAL A 153 8.31 18.28 -2.43
CA VAL A 153 8.56 17.35 -3.53
C VAL A 153 8.03 15.97 -3.14
N LEU A 154 7.03 15.51 -3.88
CA LEU A 154 6.33 14.25 -3.62
C LEU A 154 6.34 13.37 -4.86
N THR A 155 6.30 12.06 -4.65
CA THR A 155 5.98 11.09 -5.70
C THR A 155 4.49 11.08 -6.01
N GLY A 156 4.13 10.59 -7.19
CA GLY A 156 2.72 10.37 -7.57
C GLY A 156 1.96 9.53 -6.53
N PRO A 157 2.46 8.36 -6.10
CA PRO A 157 1.83 7.55 -5.06
C PRO A 157 1.67 8.26 -3.71
N GLU A 158 2.65 9.05 -3.26
CA GLU A 158 2.53 9.86 -2.04
C GLU A 158 1.39 10.87 -2.17
N PHE A 159 1.32 11.58 -3.30
CA PHE A 159 0.23 12.51 -3.55
C PHE A 159 -1.14 11.82 -3.58
N GLU A 160 -1.26 10.62 -4.17
CA GLU A 160 -2.47 9.80 -4.13
C GLU A 160 -2.90 9.46 -2.70
N ARG A 161 -1.94 9.18 -1.80
CA ARG A 161 -2.24 8.98 -0.38
C ARG A 161 -2.78 10.27 0.26
N LEU A 162 -2.18 11.42 -0.01
CA LEU A 162 -2.59 12.71 0.57
C LEU A 162 -3.98 13.18 0.09
N VAL A 163 -4.29 13.00 -1.19
CA VAL A 163 -5.60 13.43 -1.75
C VAL A 163 -6.72 12.43 -1.42
N SER A 164 -6.38 11.22 -0.98
CA SER A 164 -7.36 10.22 -0.58
C SER A 164 -8.10 10.61 0.70
N THR A 165 -9.43 10.54 0.66
CA THR A 165 -10.29 10.76 1.85
C THR A 165 -10.06 9.75 2.96
N SER A 166 -9.58 8.55 2.63
CA SER A 166 -9.16 7.54 3.61
C SER A 166 -7.65 7.52 3.84
N GLY A 167 -6.94 8.54 3.35
CA GLY A 167 -5.51 8.72 3.53
C GLY A 167 -5.16 9.44 4.84
N PRO A 168 -3.89 9.76 5.07
CA PRO A 168 -3.39 10.23 6.36
C PRO A 168 -3.84 11.67 6.66
N THR A 169 -4.16 12.44 5.63
CA THR A 169 -4.64 13.83 5.70
C THR A 169 -6.14 13.96 5.43
N SER A 170 -6.87 12.84 5.30
CA SER A 170 -8.31 12.83 4.97
C SER A 170 -8.66 13.65 3.70
N GLY A 171 -7.75 13.70 2.73
CA GLY A 171 -7.91 14.46 1.49
C GLY A 171 -7.43 15.91 1.55
N GLU A 172 -6.97 16.40 2.71
CA GLU A 172 -6.47 17.77 2.85
C GLU A 172 -4.97 17.87 2.50
N VAL A 173 -4.67 18.16 1.24
CA VAL A 173 -3.29 18.43 0.80
C VAL A 173 -2.85 19.82 1.27
N ARG A 174 -1.74 19.87 2.00
CA ARG A 174 -1.13 21.10 2.52
C ARG A 174 0.37 21.09 2.27
N LEU A 175 0.94 22.27 2.07
CA LEU A 175 2.38 22.47 2.06
C LEU A 175 2.95 22.33 3.48
N VAL A 176 4.28 22.26 3.61
CA VAL A 176 4.98 22.18 4.91
C VAL A 176 4.62 23.34 5.85
N ASP A 177 4.32 24.53 5.31
CA ASP A 177 3.88 25.69 6.10
C ASP A 177 2.38 25.63 6.51
N GLY A 178 1.66 24.58 6.12
CA GLY A 178 0.25 24.35 6.39
C GLY A 178 -0.73 25.02 5.42
N SER A 179 -0.23 25.84 4.49
CA SER A 179 -1.05 26.49 3.46
C SER A 179 -1.50 25.50 2.39
N LYS A 180 -2.55 25.87 1.65
CA LYS A 180 -2.99 25.10 0.47
C LYS A 180 -2.13 25.48 -0.73
N PRO A 181 -1.63 24.50 -1.51
CA PRO A 181 -0.88 24.82 -2.71
C PRO A 181 -1.76 25.60 -3.69
N GLN A 182 -1.23 26.70 -4.24
CA GLN A 182 -1.91 27.49 -5.27
C GLN A 182 -1.53 27.01 -6.69
N SER A 183 -0.41 26.32 -6.80
CA SER A 183 0.06 25.71 -8.05
C SER A 183 0.78 24.40 -7.77
N VAL A 184 0.69 23.46 -8.71
CA VAL A 184 1.33 22.15 -8.66
C VAL A 184 2.03 21.89 -9.99
N ALA A 185 3.30 21.54 -9.94
CA ALA A 185 4.08 21.08 -11.08
C ALA A 185 4.19 19.55 -11.03
N VAL A 186 3.87 18.87 -12.13
CA VAL A 186 4.03 17.43 -12.25
C VAL A 186 5.08 17.12 -13.31
N VAL A 187 6.12 16.38 -12.92
CA VAL A 187 7.23 16.00 -13.79
C VAL A 187 7.02 14.57 -14.26
N HIS A 188 6.89 14.38 -15.57
CA HIS A 188 6.67 13.06 -16.15
C HIS A 188 7.98 12.30 -16.36
N CYS A 189 7.84 10.99 -16.55
CA CYS A 189 8.94 10.09 -16.92
C CYS A 189 10.09 10.02 -15.89
N VAL A 190 9.89 10.45 -14.64
CA VAL A 190 10.88 10.26 -13.58
C VAL A 190 11.18 8.76 -13.43
N GLY A 191 12.44 8.38 -13.65
CA GLY A 191 12.89 6.98 -13.65
C GLY A 191 12.45 6.12 -14.84
N SER A 192 11.94 6.71 -15.92
CA SER A 192 11.49 6.02 -17.15
C SER A 192 11.93 6.78 -18.40
N ARG A 193 12.07 6.08 -19.53
CA ARG A 193 12.55 6.66 -20.80
C ARG A 193 13.86 7.46 -20.61
N SER A 194 14.75 6.91 -19.78
CA SER A 194 16.06 7.45 -19.44
C SER A 194 17.10 6.35 -19.61
N GLU A 195 18.20 6.67 -20.30
CA GLU A 195 19.37 5.78 -20.42
C GLU A 195 20.04 5.54 -19.06
N GLU A 196 19.95 6.50 -18.14
CA GLU A 196 20.54 6.41 -16.80
C GLU A 196 19.75 5.48 -15.86
N TYR A 197 18.43 5.37 -16.07
CA TYR A 197 17.54 4.61 -15.18
C TYR A 197 16.90 3.42 -15.89
N HIS A 198 15.82 3.68 -16.63
CA HIS A 198 15.09 2.67 -17.36
C HIS A 198 14.69 3.21 -18.72
N GLU A 199 15.07 2.52 -19.79
CA GLU A 199 14.79 2.95 -21.15
C GLU A 199 13.31 2.78 -21.54
N TYR A 200 12.57 1.92 -20.83
CA TYR A 200 11.16 1.67 -21.10
C TYR A 200 10.25 2.80 -20.61
N CYS A 201 9.03 2.83 -21.15
CA CYS A 201 7.95 3.67 -20.66
C CYS A 201 7.11 2.92 -19.62
N SER A 202 6.87 3.53 -18.45
CA SER A 202 6.02 2.97 -17.40
C SER A 202 4.52 2.95 -17.73
N ARG A 203 4.14 3.41 -18.93
CA ARG A 203 2.82 3.26 -19.58
C ARG A 203 1.63 3.96 -18.93
N VAL A 204 1.58 4.07 -17.60
CA VAL A 204 0.44 4.59 -16.84
C VAL A 204 0.63 6.01 -16.30
N CYS A 205 1.88 6.50 -16.24
CA CYS A 205 2.21 7.78 -15.62
C CYS A 205 1.50 8.98 -16.23
N CYS A 206 1.44 9.08 -17.56
CA CYS A 206 0.69 10.13 -18.23
C CYS A 206 -0.78 10.18 -17.78
N MET A 207 -1.43 9.03 -17.69
CA MET A 207 -2.86 8.97 -17.39
C MET A 207 -3.18 9.18 -15.92
N TYR A 208 -2.39 8.61 -15.00
CA TYR A 208 -2.61 8.93 -13.58
C TYR A 208 -2.28 10.40 -13.32
N SER A 209 -1.32 11.01 -14.02
CA SER A 209 -1.00 12.43 -13.89
C SER A 209 -2.18 13.30 -14.26
N LEU A 210 -2.78 13.06 -15.44
CA LEU A 210 -3.99 13.79 -15.86
C LEU A 210 -5.16 13.58 -14.89
N LYS A 211 -5.28 12.39 -14.29
CA LYS A 211 -6.25 12.12 -13.23
C LYS A 211 -5.94 12.94 -11.98
N LEU A 212 -4.68 13.02 -11.56
CA LEU A 212 -4.26 13.86 -10.45
C LEU A 212 -4.51 15.34 -10.74
N ALA A 213 -4.22 15.82 -11.95
CA ALA A 213 -4.51 17.19 -12.38
C ALA A 213 -6.00 17.52 -12.26
N HIS A 214 -6.87 16.60 -12.71
CA HIS A 214 -8.32 16.74 -12.53
C HIS A 214 -8.71 16.84 -11.04
N LEU A 215 -8.18 15.95 -10.20
CA LEU A 215 -8.47 15.94 -8.77
C LEU A 215 -7.95 17.21 -8.07
N ILE A 216 -6.76 17.68 -8.42
CA ILE A 216 -6.16 18.91 -7.86
C ILE A 216 -7.06 20.10 -8.14
N ARG A 217 -7.50 20.27 -9.39
CA ARG A 217 -8.40 21.38 -9.76
C ARG A 217 -9.76 21.29 -9.05
N ASP A 218 -10.31 20.09 -8.89
CA ASP A 218 -11.64 19.91 -8.30
C ASP A 218 -11.64 20.03 -6.76
N THR A 219 -10.60 19.49 -6.11
CA THR A 219 -10.57 19.36 -4.63
C THR A 219 -9.69 20.39 -3.92
N ILE A 220 -8.62 20.84 -4.57
CA ILE A 220 -7.65 21.77 -3.98
C ILE A 220 -7.84 23.18 -4.54
N ASP A 221 -8.36 23.30 -5.78
CA ASP A 221 -8.51 24.55 -6.53
C ASP A 221 -7.14 25.21 -6.80
N ALA A 222 -6.23 24.45 -7.42
CA ALA A 222 -4.87 24.88 -7.75
C ALA A 222 -4.57 24.75 -9.24
N GLU A 223 -3.70 25.62 -9.75
CA GLU A 223 -3.18 25.56 -11.12
C GLU A 223 -2.26 24.35 -11.29
N VAL A 224 -2.36 23.63 -12.42
CA VAL A 224 -1.56 22.42 -12.67
C VAL A 224 -0.73 22.57 -13.92
N TYR A 225 0.59 22.35 -13.78
CA TYR A 225 1.57 22.41 -14.85
C TYR A 225 2.15 21.02 -15.10
N GLU A 226 1.97 20.51 -16.32
CA GLU A 226 2.41 19.18 -16.73
C GLU A 226 3.70 19.28 -17.56
N PHE A 227 4.82 18.79 -17.03
CA PHE A 227 6.11 18.76 -17.72
C PHE A 227 6.35 17.38 -18.33
N TYR A 228 6.06 17.24 -19.62
CA TYR A 228 6.13 15.96 -20.33
C TYR A 228 6.92 16.06 -21.65
N ARG A 229 7.41 14.90 -22.12
CA ARG A 229 8.01 14.75 -23.46
C ARG A 229 6.93 14.46 -24.51
N ASP A 230 6.12 13.42 -24.24
CA ASP A 230 4.94 13.05 -25.01
C ASP A 230 3.83 12.66 -24.04
N MET A 231 2.59 13.06 -24.32
CA MET A 231 1.43 12.60 -23.58
C MET A 231 0.94 11.27 -24.17
N ARG A 232 1.00 10.18 -23.38
CA ARG A 232 0.69 8.82 -23.85
C ARG A 232 -0.71 8.36 -23.42
N THR A 233 -1.71 8.84 -24.14
CA THR A 233 -3.16 8.69 -23.92
C THR A 233 -3.79 7.63 -24.85
N PHE A 234 -3.15 6.47 -24.98
CA PHE A 234 -3.45 5.47 -26.02
C PHE A 234 -4.67 4.56 -25.74
N GLY A 235 -5.28 4.64 -24.55
CA GLY A 235 -6.43 3.82 -24.16
C GLY A 235 -7.76 4.33 -24.71
N LYS A 236 -8.82 3.51 -24.65
CA LYS A 236 -10.16 3.94 -25.07
C LYS A 236 -10.62 5.13 -24.22
N GLY A 237 -10.89 6.25 -24.87
CA GLY A 237 -11.33 7.49 -24.22
C GLY A 237 -10.23 8.26 -23.49
N TYR A 238 -8.97 7.83 -23.57
CA TYR A 238 -7.86 8.51 -22.89
C TYR A 238 -7.52 9.83 -23.56
N GLU A 239 -7.54 9.89 -24.90
CA GLU A 239 -7.35 11.14 -25.63
C GLU A 239 -8.44 12.16 -25.31
N ALA A 240 -9.72 11.72 -25.34
CA ALA A 240 -10.83 12.58 -24.96
C ALA A 240 -10.76 13.04 -23.48
N PHE A 241 -10.16 12.23 -22.60
CA PHE A 241 -9.89 12.66 -21.23
C PHE A 241 -8.80 13.71 -21.19
N TYR A 242 -7.72 13.56 -21.97
CA TYR A 242 -6.66 14.55 -22.08
C TYR A 242 -7.16 15.89 -22.62
N GLU A 243 -7.95 15.90 -23.70
CA GLU A 243 -8.53 17.14 -24.26
C GLU A 243 -9.45 17.88 -23.28
N ARG A 244 -10.01 17.18 -22.28
CA ARG A 244 -10.91 17.75 -21.28
C ARG A 244 -10.19 18.42 -20.11
N ILE A 245 -8.94 18.01 -19.83
CA ILE A 245 -8.13 18.51 -18.70
C ILE A 245 -7.17 19.58 -19.22
#